data_AF-A0A2H3BBB9-F1
#
_entry.id   AF-A0A2H3BBB9-F1
#
_cell.length_a   1.000
_cell.length_b   1.000
_cell.length_c   1.000
_cell.angle_alpha   90.00
_cell.angle_beta   90.00
_cell.angle_gamma   90.00
#
_symmetry.space_group_name_H-M   'P 1'
#
loop_
_entity.id
_entity.type
_entity.pdbx_description
1 polymer ?
#
loop_
_entity_poly.entity_id
_entity_poly.type
_entity_poly.pdbx_seq_one_letter_code
_entity_poly.pdbx_strand_id
1 'polypeptide(L)'
;MGSSAALVPAPMTVAETRDYGVRRTLSQAWGIGQAIAICRQKNDLKSVLDEILKLQNGKLLFIGKIVDVSQEVRAGFTREEVKIKRLGEDEPEDSSTSTLNMDHGPDDHMIIPFQNENLVAYIEKPDDACSTPRAAPTWAHRCILMGCGPAAFRFDHRYFPVGEYKTTLSVIEEYKR
;
A
#
# COMPACT_ATOMS: atom_id res chain seq x y z
N MET A 1 13.97 -3.13 29.13
CA MET A 1 14.29 -4.45 28.54
C MET A 1 13.22 -5.43 28.97
N GLY A 2 12.13 -5.43 28.20
CA GLY A 2 10.94 -6.27 28.37
C GLY A 2 10.10 -6.08 27.10
N SER A 3 10.39 -6.89 26.08
CA SER A 3 9.80 -6.91 24.72
C SER A 3 9.78 -5.61 23.88
N SER A 4 10.18 -4.45 24.41
CA SER A 4 10.33 -3.20 23.66
C SER A 4 11.60 -2.45 24.07
N ALA A 5 12.24 -1.81 23.09
CA ALA A 5 13.40 -0.95 23.26
C ALA A 5 13.33 0.21 22.27
N ALA A 6 13.73 1.39 22.72
CA ALA A 6 13.92 2.55 21.84
C ALA A 6 15.28 2.46 21.17
N LEU A 7 15.35 2.81 19.89
CA LEU A 7 16.59 2.91 19.13
C LEU A 7 16.91 4.38 18.87
N VAL A 8 18.16 4.78 19.13
CA VAL A 8 18.70 6.06 18.68
C VAL A 8 19.81 5.74 17.67
N PRO A 9 19.58 5.92 16.35
CA PRO A 9 20.61 5.70 15.35
C PRO A 9 21.67 6.80 15.40
N ALA A 10 22.77 6.60 14.68
CA ALA A 10 23.80 7.63 14.53
C ALA A 10 23.18 8.93 13.95
N PRO A 11 23.55 10.10 14.49
CA PRO A 11 23.04 11.36 13.98
C PRO A 11 23.48 11.56 12.53
N MET A 12 22.57 12.08 11.69
CA MET A 12 22.86 12.49 10.32
C MET A 12 22.99 14.01 10.24
N THR A 13 23.81 14.49 9.31
CA THR A 13 23.90 15.92 9.03
C THR A 13 22.64 16.41 8.31
N VAL A 14 22.42 17.74 8.33
CA VAL A 14 21.29 18.36 7.61
C VAL A 14 21.40 18.15 6.10
N ALA A 15 22.61 18.15 5.56
CA ALA A 15 22.86 17.91 4.14
C ALA A 15 22.44 16.48 3.75
N GLU A 16 22.93 15.47 4.47
CA GLU A 16 22.57 14.07 4.23
C GLU A 16 21.07 13.83 4.38
N THR A 17 20.44 14.43 5.40
CA THR A 17 18.99 14.31 5.60
C THR A 17 18.20 14.92 4.44
N ARG A 18 18.71 15.99 3.82
CA ARG A 18 18.06 16.65 2.68
C ARG A 18 18.19 15.85 1.39
N ASP A 19 19.32 15.16 1.22
CA ASP A 19 19.66 14.42 0.00
C ASP A 19 19.08 13.00 0.02
N TYR A 20 19.07 12.33 1.18
CA TYR A 20 18.63 10.94 1.32
C TYR A 20 17.28 10.75 2.03
N GLY A 21 16.79 11.77 2.73
CA GLY A 21 15.52 11.68 3.45
C GLY A 21 14.30 11.72 2.52
N VAL A 22 13.29 10.87 2.80
CA VAL A 22 11.98 11.00 2.17
C VAL A 22 11.24 12.18 2.81
N ARG A 23 11.20 13.30 2.10
CA ARG A 23 10.64 14.56 2.61
C ARG A 23 9.11 14.58 2.51
N ARG A 24 8.48 15.41 3.36
CA ARG A 24 7.02 15.70 3.34
C ARG A 24 6.10 14.51 3.67
N THR A 25 6.63 13.44 4.26
CA THR A 25 5.85 12.28 4.73
C THR A 25 4.80 12.67 5.77
N LEU A 26 5.14 13.56 6.71
CA LEU A 26 4.19 14.08 7.70
C LEU A 26 3.09 14.94 7.05
N SER A 27 3.42 15.74 6.04
CA SER A 27 2.41 16.50 5.29
C SER A 27 1.48 15.59 4.51
N GLN A 28 2.01 14.50 3.95
CA GLN A 28 1.23 13.47 3.28
C GLN A 28 0.27 12.77 4.24
N ALA A 29 0.76 12.36 5.42
CA ALA A 29 -0.04 11.74 6.47
C ALA A 29 -1.15 12.68 6.96
N TRP A 30 -0.83 13.96 7.13
CA TRP A 30 -1.80 14.98 7.50
C TRP A 30 -2.91 15.12 6.44
N GLY A 31 -2.56 15.19 5.14
CA GLY A 31 -3.56 15.31 4.07
C GLY A 31 -4.50 14.10 3.98
N ILE A 32 -3.95 12.88 4.13
CA ILE A 32 -4.76 11.65 4.20
C ILE A 32 -5.70 11.70 5.42
N GLY A 33 -5.17 12.05 6.60
CA GLY A 33 -5.95 12.16 7.82
C GLY A 33 -7.05 13.22 7.73
N GLN A 34 -6.77 14.36 7.08
CA GLN A 34 -7.73 15.42 6.85
C GLN A 34 -8.88 14.95 5.94
N ALA A 35 -8.57 14.27 4.82
CA ALA A 35 -9.59 13.72 3.92
C ALA A 35 -10.52 12.76 4.67
N ILE A 36 -9.95 11.84 5.45
CA ILE A 36 -10.72 10.90 6.29
C ILE A 36 -11.58 11.66 7.30
N ALA A 37 -11.02 12.67 7.97
CA ALA A 37 -11.76 13.46 8.96
C ALA A 37 -12.95 14.22 8.34
N ILE A 38 -12.78 14.80 7.14
CA ILE A 38 -13.85 15.50 6.41
C ILE A 38 -14.96 14.52 5.99
N CYS A 39 -14.61 13.37 5.44
CA CYS A 39 -15.58 12.32 5.08
C CYS A 39 -16.37 11.84 6.30
N ARG A 40 -15.68 11.64 7.45
CA ARG A 40 -16.33 11.29 8.72
C ARG A 40 -17.29 12.37 9.22
N GLN A 41 -16.90 13.65 9.12
CA GLN A 41 -17.78 14.78 9.50
C GLN A 41 -19.04 14.86 8.63
N LYS A 42 -18.92 14.54 7.34
CA LYS A 42 -20.05 14.50 6.39
C LYS A 42 -20.88 13.22 6.48
N ASN A 43 -20.49 12.27 7.34
CA ASN A 43 -21.05 10.92 7.42
C ASN A 43 -21.04 10.17 6.08
N ASP A 44 -20.03 10.45 5.24
CA ASP A 44 -19.84 9.84 3.92
C ASP A 44 -18.53 9.04 3.93
N LEU A 45 -18.57 7.86 4.55
CA LEU A 45 -17.42 6.97 4.65
C LEU A 45 -17.09 6.29 3.30
N LYS A 46 -18.03 6.30 2.36
CA LYS A 46 -17.91 5.64 1.07
C LYS A 46 -16.96 6.39 0.14
N SER A 47 -16.95 7.72 0.21
CA SER A 47 -16.05 8.58 -0.58
C SER A 47 -14.61 8.63 -0.08
N VAL A 48 -14.30 8.04 1.10
CA VAL A 48 -12.94 8.07 1.68
C VAL A 48 -11.91 7.51 0.70
N LEU A 49 -12.21 6.37 0.05
CA LEU A 49 -11.31 5.75 -0.91
C LEU A 49 -11.06 6.66 -2.11
N ASP A 50 -12.12 7.25 -2.67
CA ASP A 50 -12.04 8.15 -3.81
C ASP A 50 -11.21 9.41 -3.49
N GLU A 51 -11.40 10.01 -2.31
CA GLU A 51 -10.64 11.17 -1.88
C GLU A 51 -9.17 10.84 -1.62
N ILE A 52 -8.86 9.68 -1.02
CA ILE A 52 -7.48 9.24 -0.83
C ILE A 52 -6.80 8.95 -2.18
N LEU A 53 -7.50 8.30 -3.12
CA LEU A 53 -6.97 8.01 -4.46
C LEU A 53 -6.67 9.30 -5.23
N LYS A 54 -7.56 10.29 -5.17
CA LYS A 54 -7.34 11.62 -5.75
C LYS A 54 -6.10 12.32 -5.18
N LEU A 55 -5.91 12.26 -3.85
CA LEU A 55 -4.78 12.89 -3.19
C LEU A 55 -3.43 12.22 -3.53
N GLN A 56 -3.40 10.89 -3.55
CA GLN A 56 -2.16 10.12 -3.64
C GLN A 56 -1.79 9.66 -5.05
N ASN A 57 -2.61 9.95 -6.07
CA ASN A 57 -2.49 9.35 -7.40
C ASN A 57 -2.38 7.81 -7.31
N GLY A 58 -3.12 7.24 -6.36
CA GLY A 58 -3.10 5.81 -6.07
C GLY A 58 -3.87 5.02 -7.14
N LYS A 59 -3.59 3.73 -7.21
CA LYS A 59 -4.36 2.81 -8.06
C LYS A 59 -5.07 1.80 -7.19
N LEU A 60 -6.37 1.63 -7.43
CA LEU A 60 -7.13 0.55 -6.85
C LEU A 60 -6.67 -0.78 -7.47
N LEU A 61 -6.22 -1.72 -6.64
CA LEU A 61 -5.71 -3.00 -7.09
C LEU A 61 -6.78 -4.10 -7.06
N PHE A 62 -7.62 -4.11 -6.04
CA PHE A 62 -8.65 -5.12 -5.83
C PHE A 62 -9.68 -4.59 -4.82
N ILE A 63 -10.95 -4.99 -4.97
CA ILE A 63 -11.98 -4.79 -3.95
C ILE A 63 -12.63 -6.14 -3.66
N GLY A 64 -12.86 -6.42 -2.39
CA GLY A 64 -13.43 -7.69 -1.97
C GLY A 64 -13.40 -7.87 -0.46
N LYS A 65 -13.78 -9.08 -0.06
CA LYS A 65 -13.86 -9.50 1.34
C LYS A 65 -12.66 -10.37 1.69
N ILE A 66 -12.10 -10.14 2.88
CA ILE A 66 -11.06 -11.02 3.44
C ILE A 66 -11.72 -12.37 3.74
N VAL A 67 -11.23 -13.42 3.09
CA VAL A 67 -11.73 -14.79 3.25
C VAL A 67 -10.84 -15.63 4.13
N ASP A 68 -9.54 -15.35 4.14
CA ASP A 68 -8.58 -16.11 4.93
C ASP A 68 -7.37 -15.25 5.31
N VAL A 69 -6.80 -15.55 6.47
CA VAL A 69 -5.55 -14.99 6.96
C VAL A 69 -4.74 -16.15 7.53
N SER A 70 -3.64 -16.47 6.87
CA SER A 70 -2.76 -17.57 7.26
C SER A 70 -1.43 -17.06 7.80
N GLN A 71 -0.85 -17.81 8.72
CA GLN A 71 0.42 -17.49 9.37
C GLN A 71 1.32 -18.73 9.31
N GLU A 72 2.54 -18.56 8.81
CA GLU A 72 3.56 -19.60 8.75
C GLU A 72 4.87 -19.08 9.33
N VAL A 73 5.52 -19.87 10.19
CA VAL A 73 6.88 -19.56 10.65
C VAL A 73 7.87 -20.28 9.76
N ARG A 74 8.62 -19.50 8.97
CA ARG A 74 9.61 -20.03 8.03
C ARG A 74 10.98 -19.44 8.30
N ALA A 75 11.98 -20.31 8.51
CA ALA A 75 13.36 -19.92 8.79
C ALA A 75 13.53 -18.89 9.95
N GLY A 76 12.67 -18.99 10.98
CA GLY A 76 12.72 -18.11 12.15
C GLY A 76 12.02 -16.75 11.96
N PHE A 77 11.38 -16.52 10.81
CA PHE A 77 10.54 -15.36 10.56
C PHE A 77 9.08 -15.78 10.43
N THR A 78 8.20 -14.99 11.04
CA THR A 78 6.76 -15.11 10.86
C THR A 78 6.39 -14.44 9.55
N ARG A 79 5.86 -15.23 8.61
CA ARG A 79 5.29 -14.74 7.36
C ARG A 79 3.79 -14.95 7.39
N GLU A 80 3.07 -13.90 7.05
CA GLU A 80 1.61 -13.92 7.05
C GLU A 80 1.09 -13.61 5.66
N GLU A 81 -0.09 -14.11 5.35
CA GLU A 81 -0.72 -13.94 4.05
C GLU A 81 -2.21 -13.68 4.23
N VAL A 82 -2.70 -12.61 3.61
CA VAL A 82 -4.14 -12.32 3.50
C VAL A 82 -4.64 -12.72 2.13
N LYS A 83 -5.73 -13.51 2.09
CA LYS A 83 -6.46 -13.86 0.87
C LYS A 83 -7.79 -13.10 0.84
N ILE A 84 -8.01 -12.34 -0.23
CA ILE A 84 -9.19 -11.50 -0.44
C ILE A 84 -9.93 -12.04 -1.66
N LYS A 85 -11.21 -12.39 -1.49
CA LYS A 85 -12.09 -12.81 -2.58
C LYS A 85 -12.92 -11.64 -3.05
N ARG A 86 -13.18 -11.54 -4.35
CA ARG A 86 -14.07 -10.54 -4.92
C ARG A 86 -15.49 -10.68 -4.35
N LEU A 87 -16.16 -9.55 -4.18
CA LEU A 87 -17.56 -9.52 -3.78
C LEU A 87 -18.45 -10.01 -4.95
N GLY A 88 -19.39 -10.91 -4.66
CA GLY A 88 -20.31 -11.45 -5.66
C GLY A 88 -21.38 -10.44 -6.06
N GLU A 89 -22.09 -10.71 -7.17
CA GLU A 89 -23.18 -9.84 -7.66
C GLU A 89 -24.34 -9.70 -6.66
N ASP A 90 -24.50 -10.69 -5.77
CA ASP A 90 -25.54 -10.73 -4.72
C ASP A 90 -25.21 -9.87 -3.48
N GLU A 91 -23.96 -9.40 -3.36
CA GLU A 91 -23.50 -8.52 -2.29
C GLU A 91 -23.10 -7.17 -2.94
N PRO A 92 -24.03 -6.25 -3.23
CA PRO A 92 -23.69 -5.01 -3.91
C PRO A 92 -22.82 -4.12 -3.03
N GLU A 93 -21.71 -3.63 -3.59
CA GLU A 93 -20.99 -2.51 -3.01
C GLU A 93 -21.74 -1.21 -3.30
N ASP A 94 -22.07 -0.46 -2.26
CA ASP A 94 -22.64 0.89 -2.40
C ASP A 94 -21.62 1.95 -2.84
N SER A 95 -20.39 1.57 -3.19
CA SER A 95 -19.32 2.50 -3.59
C SER A 95 -19.43 2.81 -5.09
N SER A 96 -19.36 4.10 -5.44
CA SER A 96 -19.31 4.63 -6.81
C SER A 96 -18.14 4.11 -7.66
N THR A 97 -17.20 3.38 -7.05
CA THR A 97 -15.98 2.86 -7.66
C THR A 97 -16.17 1.57 -8.48
N SER A 98 -17.38 0.98 -8.43
CA SER A 98 -17.77 -0.24 -9.15
C SER A 98 -17.69 -0.15 -10.68
N THR A 99 -17.43 1.03 -11.25
CA THR A 99 -17.27 1.25 -12.71
C THR A 99 -15.83 1.18 -13.22
N LEU A 100 -14.84 0.96 -12.36
CA LEU A 100 -13.50 0.63 -12.84
C LEU A 100 -13.50 -0.82 -13.32
N ASN A 101 -13.54 -1.03 -14.65
CA ASN A 101 -13.36 -2.32 -15.30
C ASN A 101 -12.01 -2.94 -14.91
N MET A 102 -11.98 -3.64 -13.77
CA MET A 102 -10.85 -4.44 -13.36
C MET A 102 -10.92 -5.78 -14.10
N ASP A 103 -9.85 -6.12 -14.80
CA ASP A 103 -9.68 -7.34 -15.60
C ASP A 103 -9.49 -8.59 -14.71
N HIS A 104 -10.47 -8.83 -13.83
CA HIS A 104 -10.43 -9.88 -12.80
C HIS A 104 -11.73 -10.68 -12.85
N GLY A 105 -11.61 -12.01 -12.87
CA GLY A 105 -12.75 -12.94 -12.82
C GLY A 105 -13.46 -12.96 -11.46
N PRO A 106 -14.65 -13.58 -11.37
CA PRO A 106 -15.38 -13.75 -10.11
C PRO A 106 -14.67 -14.70 -9.11
N ASP A 107 -13.87 -15.63 -9.62
CA ASP A 107 -13.11 -16.61 -8.82
C ASP A 107 -11.64 -16.19 -8.58
N ASP A 108 -11.27 -14.98 -9.00
CA ASP A 108 -9.93 -14.44 -8.77
C ASP A 108 -9.77 -14.04 -7.29
N HIS A 109 -8.61 -14.34 -6.73
CA HIS A 109 -8.26 -14.00 -5.35
C HIS A 109 -7.06 -13.05 -5.35
N MET A 110 -7.13 -11.99 -4.55
CA MET A 110 -5.98 -11.14 -4.27
C MET A 110 -5.23 -11.68 -3.06
N ILE A 111 -3.93 -11.87 -3.23
CA ILE A 111 -3.01 -12.38 -2.21
C ILE A 111 -2.06 -11.26 -1.80
N ILE A 112 -1.98 -11.01 -0.49
CA ILE A 112 -1.10 -10.02 0.10
C ILE A 112 -0.24 -10.70 1.17
N PRO A 113 1.00 -11.11 0.83
CA PRO A 113 1.98 -11.52 1.83
C PRO A 113 2.52 -10.30 2.59
N PHE A 114 2.66 -10.45 3.91
CA PHE A 114 3.13 -9.40 4.79
C PHE A 114 4.04 -9.93 5.92
N GLN A 115 4.92 -9.06 6.41
CA GLN A 115 5.73 -9.27 7.61
C GLN A 115 5.86 -7.91 8.30
N ASN A 116 5.01 -7.64 9.30
CA ASN A 116 4.74 -6.30 9.86
C ASN A 116 4.18 -5.28 8.84
N GLU A 117 4.72 -5.26 7.61
CA GLU A 117 4.27 -4.46 6.48
C GLU A 117 3.83 -5.33 5.29
N ASN A 118 2.91 -4.81 4.48
CA ASN A 118 2.50 -5.42 3.21
C ASN A 118 3.65 -5.37 2.22
N LEU A 119 4.11 -6.54 1.76
CA LEU A 119 5.31 -6.62 0.91
C LEU A 119 4.95 -6.56 -0.57
N VAL A 120 3.95 -7.35 -0.98
CA VAL A 120 3.58 -7.55 -2.37
C VAL A 120 2.07 -7.75 -2.47
N ALA A 121 1.48 -7.43 -3.62
CA ALA A 121 0.11 -7.78 -3.97
C ALA A 121 0.08 -8.42 -5.37
N TYR A 122 -0.55 -9.59 -5.49
CA TYR A 122 -0.77 -10.28 -6.76
C TYR A 122 -2.10 -11.01 -6.77
N ILE A 123 -2.62 -11.24 -7.97
CA ILE A 123 -3.88 -11.95 -8.19
C ILE A 123 -3.57 -13.39 -8.61
N GLU A 124 -4.17 -14.32 -7.87
CA GLU A 124 -4.21 -15.74 -8.11
C GLU A 124 -5.50 -16.04 -8.89
N LYS A 125 -5.34 -16.49 -10.15
CA LYS A 125 -6.44 -17.00 -10.98
C LYS A 125 -6.59 -18.51 -10.78
N PRO A 126 -7.80 -19.08 -10.96
CA PRO A 126 -8.04 -20.51 -10.81
C PRO A 126 -7.23 -21.40 -11.78
N ASP A 127 -6.69 -20.84 -12.88
CA ASP A 127 -5.84 -21.53 -13.84
C ASP A 127 -4.33 -21.55 -13.47
N ASP A 128 -3.96 -21.32 -12.20
CA ASP A 128 -2.58 -21.16 -11.69
C ASP A 128 -1.76 -20.02 -12.34
N ALA A 129 -2.39 -19.18 -13.17
CA ALA A 129 -1.75 -18.01 -13.75
C ALA A 129 -1.64 -16.88 -12.70
N CYS A 130 -0.51 -16.82 -12.01
CA CYS A 130 -0.19 -15.73 -11.10
C CYS A 130 0.10 -14.44 -11.88
N SER A 131 -0.69 -13.39 -11.62
CA SER A 131 -0.47 -12.08 -12.23
C SER A 131 0.78 -11.39 -11.66
N THR A 132 1.42 -10.56 -12.47
CA THR A 132 2.65 -9.85 -12.10
C THR A 132 2.41 -8.97 -10.86
N PRO A 133 3.25 -9.10 -9.81
CA PRO A 133 3.07 -8.32 -8.60
C PRO A 133 3.34 -6.84 -8.83
N ARG A 134 2.58 -6.02 -8.10
CA ARG A 134 2.69 -4.56 -8.14
C ARG A 134 3.17 -4.02 -6.81
N ALA A 135 4.06 -3.03 -6.84
CA ALA A 135 4.70 -2.49 -5.64
C ALA A 135 4.81 -0.95 -5.65
N ALA A 136 5.11 -0.39 -4.48
CA ALA A 136 5.07 1.04 -4.23
C ALA A 136 6.10 1.80 -5.10
N PRO A 137 5.71 2.92 -5.75
CA PRO A 137 6.51 3.59 -6.78
C PRO A 137 7.85 4.17 -6.27
N THR A 138 7.98 4.40 -4.97
CA THR A 138 9.20 4.92 -4.32
C THR A 138 10.35 3.91 -4.31
N TRP A 139 10.10 2.63 -4.60
CA TRP A 139 11.14 1.61 -4.77
C TRP A 139 11.88 1.71 -6.11
N ALA A 140 11.49 2.64 -6.99
CA ALA A 140 12.14 2.82 -8.29
C ALA A 140 13.61 3.25 -8.20
N HIS A 141 14.08 3.75 -7.05
CA HIS A 141 15.49 4.09 -6.88
C HIS A 141 16.34 2.82 -6.74
N ARG A 142 17.33 2.63 -7.63
CA ARG A 142 18.14 1.39 -7.74
C ARG A 142 18.72 0.90 -6.41
N CYS A 143 19.18 1.82 -5.56
CA CYS A 143 19.74 1.47 -4.25
C CYS A 143 18.69 0.92 -3.27
N ILE A 144 17.46 1.46 -3.30
CA ILE A 144 16.35 1.01 -2.46
C ILE A 144 15.87 -0.36 -2.95
N LEU A 145 15.78 -0.55 -4.28
CA LEU A 145 15.37 -1.83 -4.85
C LEU A 145 16.36 -2.97 -4.52
N MET A 146 17.67 -2.69 -4.42
CA MET A 146 18.65 -3.70 -4.02
C MET A 146 18.62 -4.02 -2.52
N GLY A 147 18.37 -3.02 -1.65
CA GLY A 147 18.40 -3.21 -0.20
C GLY A 147 17.07 -3.66 0.41
N CYS A 148 15.95 -3.23 -0.18
CA CYS A 148 14.60 -3.39 0.37
C CYS A 148 13.56 -3.80 -0.69
N GLY A 149 14.00 -4.21 -1.88
CA GLY A 149 13.09 -4.69 -2.92
C GLY A 149 12.60 -6.12 -2.68
N PRO A 150 11.77 -6.66 -3.60
CA PRO A 150 11.17 -7.99 -3.47
C PRO A 150 12.20 -9.11 -3.20
N ALA A 151 13.38 -9.02 -3.79
CA ALA A 151 14.46 -9.98 -3.61
C ALA A 151 14.96 -10.06 -2.16
N ALA A 152 14.92 -8.97 -1.39
CA ALA A 152 15.29 -8.97 0.03
C ALA A 152 14.36 -9.87 0.86
N PHE A 153 13.11 -10.04 0.40
CA PHE A 153 12.10 -10.90 1.01
C PHE A 153 11.93 -12.23 0.26
N ARG A 154 12.92 -12.59 -0.58
CA ARG A 154 12.94 -13.82 -1.40
C ARG A 154 11.78 -13.95 -2.39
N PHE A 155 11.28 -12.83 -2.90
CA PHE A 155 10.40 -12.81 -4.05
C PHE A 155 11.23 -12.66 -5.32
N ASP A 156 11.15 -13.65 -6.22
CA ASP A 156 11.82 -13.64 -7.53
C ASP A 156 11.02 -12.89 -8.62
N HIS A 157 10.15 -11.98 -8.21
CA HIS A 157 9.28 -11.27 -9.13
C HIS A 157 9.90 -9.97 -9.63
N ARG A 158 9.71 -9.70 -10.92
CA ARG A 158 10.09 -8.41 -11.53
C ARG A 158 9.22 -7.30 -10.97
N TYR A 159 9.84 -6.25 -10.43
CA TYR A 159 9.16 -5.07 -9.90
C TYR A 159 8.50 -4.26 -11.03
N PHE A 160 7.20 -3.98 -10.87
CA PHE A 160 6.47 -3.04 -11.70
C PHE A 160 5.86 -1.93 -10.83
N PRO A 161 6.22 -0.66 -11.05
CA PRO A 161 5.65 0.45 -10.29
C PRO A 161 4.16 0.58 -10.60
N VAL A 162 3.35 0.77 -9.55
CA VAL A 162 1.89 0.96 -9.68
C VAL A 162 1.53 2.28 -10.37
N GLY A 163 2.43 3.27 -10.30
CA GLY A 163 2.25 4.61 -10.88
C GLY A 163 3.51 5.47 -10.70
N GLU A 164 3.37 6.79 -10.90
CA GLU A 164 4.43 7.76 -10.64
C GLU A 164 4.26 8.40 -9.27
N TYR A 165 5.35 8.54 -8.52
CA TYR A 165 5.33 9.24 -7.24
C TYR A 165 5.17 10.74 -7.46
N LYS A 166 4.07 11.29 -6.97
CA LYS A 166 3.82 12.74 -6.94
C LYS A 166 4.29 13.32 -5.61
N THR A 167 5.11 14.36 -5.65
CA THR A 167 5.54 15.05 -4.42
C THR A 167 4.36 15.75 -3.76
N THR A 168 4.09 15.41 -2.50
CA THR A 168 3.04 16.05 -1.68
C THR A 168 3.35 17.54 -1.47
N LEU A 169 2.32 18.39 -1.48
CA LEU A 169 2.44 19.77 -1.04
C LEU A 169 2.73 19.83 0.48
N SER A 170 3.48 20.85 0.92
CA SER A 170 3.64 21.07 2.35
C SER A 170 2.37 21.68 2.94
N VAL A 171 1.95 21.20 4.11
CA VAL A 171 0.85 21.81 4.88
C VAL A 171 1.10 23.30 5.14
N ILE A 172 2.36 23.67 5.42
CA ILE A 172 2.73 25.07 5.65
C ILE A 172 2.52 25.91 4.38
N GLU A 173 2.80 25.35 3.20
CA GLU A 173 2.59 26.04 1.93
C GLU A 173 1.10 26.12 1.57
N GLU A 174 0.33 25.11 1.92
CA GLU A 174 -1.11 25.02 1.70
C GLU A 174 -1.88 26.10 2.48
N TYR A 175 -1.59 26.28 3.77
CA TYR A 175 -2.26 27.26 4.65
C TYR A 175 -1.71 28.69 4.55
N LYS A 176 -0.73 28.93 3.67
CA LYS A 176 -0.24 30.29 3.38
C LYS A 176 -1.06 31.02 2.31
N ARG A 177 -1.95 30.31 1.61
CA ARG A 177 -2.87 30.87 0.61
C ARG A 177 -4.15 31.36 1.26
#